data_AF-A0A662QR28-F1
#
_entry.id   AF-A0A662QR28-F1
#
_cell.length_a   1.000
_cell.length_b   1.000
_cell.length_c   1.000
_cell.angle_alpha   90.00
_cell.angle_beta   90.00
_cell.angle_gamma   90.00
#
_symmetry.space_group_name_H-M   'P 1'
#
loop_
_entity.id
_entity.type
_entity.pdbx_description
1 polymer ?
#
loop_
_entity_poly.entity_id
_entity_poly.type
_entity_poly.pdbx_seq_one_letter_code
_entity_poly.pdbx_strand_id
1 'polypeptide(L)' 'MSEIPAAPMDRILRNKGAERVSFEAAKHFSEELECIANNIAEDAINICTYSKRKTINKSDIEFAVKNFKKKYM' A
#
# COMPACT_ATOMS: atom_id res chain seq x y z
N MET A 1 10.39 3.49 -10.58
CA MET A 1 10.93 2.15 -10.24
C MET A 1 10.48 1.90 -8.82
N SER A 2 9.68 0.85 -8.60
CA SER A 2 9.07 0.61 -7.28
C SER A 2 10.13 0.41 -6.19
N GLU A 3 9.95 1.02 -5.02
CA GLU A 3 10.77 0.78 -3.82
C GLU A 3 10.44 -0.57 -3.17
N ILE A 4 9.24 -1.09 -3.44
CA ILE A 4 8.80 -2.39 -2.95
C ILE A 4 9.49 -3.50 -3.78
N PRO A 5 10.14 -4.50 -3.14
CA PRO A 5 10.78 -5.57 -3.87
C PRO A 5 9.77 -6.52 -4.55
N ALA A 6 10.07 -6.99 -5.76
CA ALA A 6 9.20 -7.91 -6.51
C ALA A 6 9.08 -9.31 -5.87
N ALA A 7 10.09 -9.79 -5.13
CA ALA A 7 10.09 -11.15 -4.57
C ALA A 7 9.00 -11.39 -3.49
N PRO A 8 8.73 -10.46 -2.55
CA PRO A 8 7.54 -10.50 -1.71
C PRO A 8 6.22 -10.48 -2.49
N MET A 9 6.16 -9.74 -3.60
CA MET A 9 4.95 -9.65 -4.43
C MET A 9 4.64 -10.98 -5.12
N ASP A 10 5.65 -11.66 -5.68
CA ASP A 10 5.53 -13.03 -6.19
C ASP A 10 5.00 -14.00 -5.11
N ARG A 11 5.53 -13.93 -3.88
CA ARG A 11 5.07 -14.75 -2.76
C ARG A 11 3.60 -14.50 -2.41
N ILE A 12 3.16 -13.25 -2.37
CA ILE A 12 1.75 -12.90 -2.10
C ILE A 12 0.84 -13.51 -3.16
N LEU A 13 1.19 -13.36 -4.44
CA LEU A 13 0.39 -13.88 -5.56
C LEU A 13 0.30 -15.41 -5.53
N ARG A 14 1.41 -16.11 -5.26
CA ARG A 14 1.43 -17.58 -5.12
C ARG A 14 0.61 -18.07 -3.93
N ASN A 15 0.71 -17.38 -2.79
CA ASN A 15 -0.09 -17.69 -1.61
C ASN A 15 -1.60 -17.49 -1.83
N LYS A 16 -2.00 -16.71 -2.85
CA LYS A 16 -3.39 -16.57 -3.30
C LYS A 16 -3.81 -17.62 -4.33
N GLY A 17 -2.93 -18.54 -4.70
CA GLY A 17 -3.23 -19.67 -5.58
C GLY A 17 -2.63 -19.56 -6.98
N ALA A 18 -1.79 -18.55 -7.27
CA ALA A 18 -1.11 -18.49 -8.55
C ALA A 18 -0.05 -19.61 -8.65
N GLU A 19 -0.20 -20.51 -9.63
CA GLU A 19 0.77 -21.58 -9.88
C GLU A 19 2.09 -21.04 -10.44
N ARG A 20 2.01 -20.04 -11.31
CA ARG A 20 3.15 -19.36 -11.94
C ARG A 20 2.93 -17.86 -11.92
N VAL A 21 3.99 -17.12 -11.64
CA VAL A 21 4.03 -15.65 -11.66
C VAL A 21 5.31 -15.26 -12.39
N SER A 22 5.19 -14.39 -13.40
CA SER A 22 6.36 -13.85 -14.09
C SER A 22 7.01 -12.74 -13.27
N PHE A 23 8.31 -12.52 -13.48
CA PHE A 23 9.01 -11.43 -12.81
C PHE A 23 8.37 -10.06 -13.13
N GLU A 24 7.96 -9.85 -14.39
CA GLU A 24 7.29 -8.64 -14.83
C GLU A 24 5.93 -8.44 -14.14
N ALA A 25 5.14 -9.51 -13.97
CA ALA A 25 3.87 -9.44 -13.24
C ALA A 25 4.08 -9.07 -11.77
N ALA A 26 5.07 -9.68 -11.11
CA ALA A 26 5.41 -9.35 -9.72
C ALA A 26 5.90 -7.91 -9.58
N LYS A 27 6.69 -7.41 -10.54
CA LYS A 27 7.17 -6.03 -10.59
C LYS A 27 6.01 -5.06 -10.80
N HIS A 28 5.13 -5.32 -11.76
CA HIS A 28 3.99 -4.45 -12.02
C HIS A 28 3.01 -4.42 -10.84
N PHE A 29 2.77 -5.58 -10.21
CA PHE A 29 1.97 -5.63 -8.98
C PHE A 29 2.58 -4.80 -7.85
N SER A 30 3.90 -4.77 -7.75
CA SER A 30 4.64 -3.90 -6.83
C SER A 30 4.39 -2.41 -7.09
N GLU A 31 4.48 -2.01 -8.36
CA GLU A 31 4.27 -0.62 -8.79
C GLU A 31 2.84 -0.16 -8.46
N GLU A 32 1.84 -0.99 -8.74
CA GLU A 32 0.43 -0.68 -8.43
C GLU A 32 0.17 -0.59 -6.92
N LEU A 33 0.74 -1.51 -6.14
CA LEU A 33 0.61 -1.46 -4.68
C LEU A 33 1.29 -0.24 -4.06
N GLU A 34 2.40 0.22 -4.63
CA GLU A 34 3.07 1.44 -4.18
C GLU A 34 2.23 2.69 -4.45
N CYS A 35 1.55 2.75 -5.61
CA CYS A 35 0.58 3.82 -5.88
C CYS A 35 -0.54 3.85 -4.82
N ILE A 36 -1.07 2.69 -4.45
CA ILE A 36 -2.08 2.57 -3.38
C ILE A 36 -1.49 3.00 -2.03
N ALA A 37 -0.27 2.56 -1.71
CA ALA A 37 0.42 2.92 -0.47
C ALA A 37 0.65 4.43 -0.37
N ASN A 38 1.04 5.09 -1.47
CA ASN A 38 1.25 6.54 -1.51
C ASN A 38 -0.04 7.32 -1.23
N ASN A 39 -1.17 6.90 -1.80
CA ASN A 39 -2.47 7.53 -1.51
C ASN A 39 -2.83 7.41 -0.02
N ILE A 40 -2.63 6.24 0.58
CA ILE A 40 -2.89 6.02 2.01
C ILE A 40 -1.92 6.84 2.87
N ALA A 41 -0.65 6.93 2.47
CA ALA A 41 0.38 7.68 3.18
C ALA A 41 0.08 9.19 3.18
N GLU A 42 -0.36 9.74 2.05
CA GLU A 42 -0.77 11.15 1.94
C GLU A 42 -1.91 11.48 2.91
N ASP A 43 -2.96 10.65 2.92
CA ASP A 43 -4.07 10.82 3.86
C ASP A 43 -3.61 10.70 5.33
N ALA A 44 -2.75 9.74 5.63
CA ALA A 44 -2.19 9.57 6.98
C ALA A 44 -1.37 10.80 7.43
N ILE A 45 -0.58 11.38 6.53
CA ILE A 45 0.16 12.63 6.78
C ILE A 45 -0.81 13.78 7.03
N ASN A 46 -1.89 13.90 6.25
CA ASN A 46 -2.90 14.94 6.42
C ASN A 46 -3.59 14.84 7.79
N ILE A 47 -3.97 13.63 8.21
CA ILE A 47 -4.59 13.37 9.52
C ILE A 47 -3.63 13.71 10.67
N CYS A 48 -2.37 13.29 10.56
CA CYS A 48 -1.33 13.57 11.54
C CYS A 48 -1.09 15.09 11.68
N THR A 49 -0.97 15.78 10.54
CA THR A 49 -0.74 17.23 10.46
C THR A 49 -1.92 18.01 11.02
N TYR A 50 -3.15 17.64 10.70
CA TYR A 50 -4.36 18.26 11.26
C TYR A 50 -4.45 18.08 12.79
N SER A 51 -3.93 16.95 13.29
CA SER A 51 -3.80 16.67 14.72
C SER A 51 -2.61 17.40 15.37
N LYS A 52 -1.89 18.27 14.64
CA LYS A 52 -0.68 18.98 15.07
C LYS A 52 0.44 18.07 15.58
N ARG A 53 0.47 16.81 15.13
CA ARG A 53 1.52 15.84 15.43
C ARG A 53 2.51 15.78 14.27
N LYS A 54 3.73 15.33 14.55
CA LYS A 54 4.79 15.08 13.55
C LYS A 54 5.07 13.59 13.34
N THR A 55 4.61 12.75 14.26
CA THR A 55 4.78 11.29 14.21
C THR A 55 3.47 10.66 13.79
N ILE A 56 3.51 9.94 12.66
CA ILE A 56 2.39 9.12 12.20
C ILE A 56 2.25 7.93 13.14
N ASN A 57 1.07 7.80 13.73
CA ASN A 57 0.74 6.71 14.64
C ASN A 57 -0.17 5.69 13.95
N LYS A 58 -0.32 4.52 14.57
CA LYS A 58 -1.21 3.45 14.09
C LYS A 58 -2.63 3.95 13.78
N SER A 59 -3.18 4.83 14.64
CA SER A 59 -4.52 5.40 14.46
C SER A 59 -4.68 6.20 13.17
N ASP A 60 -3.61 6.86 12.70
CA ASP A 60 -3.64 7.66 11.47
C ASP A 60 -3.73 6.74 10.25
N ILE A 61 -2.95 5.66 10.25
CA ILE A 61 -2.99 4.63 9.22
C ILE A 61 -4.34 3.92 9.21
N GLU A 62 -4.88 3.54 10.38
CA GLU A 62 -6.19 2.90 10.46
C GLU A 62 -7.30 3.77 9.87
N PHE A 63 -7.28 5.08 10.16
CA PHE A 63 -8.25 6.01 9.61
C PHE A 63 -8.05 6.25 8.10
N ALA A 64 -6.81 6.43 7.64
CA ALA A 64 -6.49 6.57 6.23
C ALA A 64 -6.92 5.34 5.41
N VAL A 65 -6.62 4.13 5.89
CA VAL A 65 -7.05 2.87 5.25
C VAL A 65 -8.57 2.75 5.23
N LYS A 66 -9.26 3.13 6.32
CA LYS A 66 -10.73 3.13 6.36
C LYS A 66 -11.31 4.08 5.31
N ASN A 67 -10.74 5.27 5.16
CA ASN A 67 -11.17 6.24 4.15
C ASN A 67 -10.89 5.74 2.74
N PHE A 68 -9.70 5.19 2.50
CA PHE A 68 -9.34 4.60 1.21
C PHE A 68 -10.34 3.51 0.81
N LYS A 69 -10.63 2.56 1.71
CA LYS A 69 -11.61 1.51 1.45
C LYS A 69 -12.99 2.08 1.12
N LYS A 70 -13.48 3.06 1.88
CA LYS A 70 -14.78 3.70 1.62
C LYS A 70 -14.86 4.38 0.24
N LYS A 71 -13.73 4.86 -0.29
CA LYS A 71 -13.67 5.60 -1.55
C LYS A 71 -13.58 4.69 -2.78
N TYR A 72 -12.93 3.53 -2.65
CA TYR A 72 -12.58 2.67 -3.79
C TYR A 72 -13.14 1.24 -3.73
N MET A 73 -13.75 0.84 -2.61
CA MET A 73 -14.45 -0.44 -2.44
C MET A 73 -15.91 -0.19 -2.09
#